data_AF-A0A0E4CU34-F1
#
_entry.id   AF-A0A0E4CU34-F1
#
_cell.length_a   1.000
_cell.length_b   1.000
_cell.length_c   1.000
_cell.angle_alpha   90.00
_cell.angle_beta   90.00
_cell.angle_gamma   90.00
#
_symmetry.space_group_name_H-M   'P 1'
#
loop_
_entity.id
_entity.type
_entity.pdbx_description
1 polymer ?
#
loop_
_entity_poly.entity_id
_entity_poly.type
_entity_poly.pdbx_seq_one_letter_code
_entity_poly.pdbx_strand_id
1 'polypeptide(L)' 'MTINQQAESADHVWRRLELRRRRWQLLNGRLIVDEPEAAVWWLDKEIAEMEAGQ' A
#
# COMPACT_ATOMS: atom_id res chain seq x y z
N MET A 1 26.98 -5.87 7.44
CA MET A 1 26.25 -5.29 6.29
C MET A 1 24.84 -5.88 6.23
N THR A 2 24.13 -5.91 7.36
CA THR A 2 22.94 -6.80 7.54
C THR A 2 21.74 -6.07 8.16
N ILE A 3 21.98 -4.95 8.84
CA ILE A 3 20.94 -4.17 9.54
C ILE A 3 20.11 -3.35 8.54
N ASN A 4 20.74 -2.78 7.51
CA ASN A 4 20.06 -1.94 6.51
C ASN A 4 19.05 -2.76 5.67
N GLN A 5 19.40 -3.97 5.22
CA GLN A 5 18.48 -4.81 4.45
C GLN A 5 17.26 -5.28 5.24
N GLN A 6 17.41 -5.52 6.55
CA GLN A 6 16.28 -5.88 7.42
C GLN A 6 15.35 -4.69 7.68
N ALA A 7 15.89 -3.48 7.82
CA ALA A 7 15.10 -2.25 7.95
C ALA A 7 14.32 -1.97 6.66
N GLU A 8 14.98 -2.00 5.49
CA GLU A 8 14.34 -1.81 4.18
C GLU A 8 13.22 -2.83 3.91
N SER A 9 13.41 -4.07 4.35
CA SER A 9 12.40 -5.12 4.24
C SER A 9 11.20 -4.88 5.17
N ALA A 10 11.44 -4.41 6.40
CA ALA A 10 10.37 -4.08 7.34
C ALA A 10 9.55 -2.87 6.88
N ASP A 11 10.21 -1.83 6.34
CA ASP A 11 9.56 -0.69 5.71
C ASP A 11 8.69 -1.09 4.52
N HIS A 12 9.17 -2.01 3.68
CA HIS A 12 8.38 -2.57 2.56
C HIS A 12 7.12 -3.29 3.03
N VAL A 13 7.22 -4.11 4.08
CA VAL A 13 6.06 -4.83 4.64
C VAL A 13 5.05 -3.85 5.25
N TRP A 14 5.52 -2.88 6.03
CA TRP A 14 4.66 -1.86 6.64
C TRP A 14 3.93 -1.02 5.60
N ARG A 15 4.66 -0.56 4.57
CA ARG A 15 4.07 0.23 3.49
C ARG A 15 3.00 -0.57 2.72
N ARG A 16 3.23 -1.85 2.43
CA ARG A 16 2.21 -2.71 1.79
C ARG A 16 0.96 -2.86 2.66
N LEU A 17 1.13 -3.07 3.97
CA LEU A 17 0.00 -3.16 4.90
C LEU A 17 -0.80 -1.87 4.97
N GLU A 18 -0.13 -0.72 4.94
CA GLU A 18 -0.78 0.58 4.93
C GLU A 18 -1.64 0.79 3.68
N LEU A 19 -1.10 0.48 2.48
CA LEU A 19 -1.84 0.60 1.23
C LEU A 19 -3.11 -0.28 1.24
N ARG A 20 -2.99 -1.53 1.68
CA ARG A 20 -4.13 -2.44 1.83
C ARG A 20 -5.16 -1.91 2.83
N ARG A 21 -4.72 -1.29 3.93
CA ARG A 21 -5.60 -0.67 4.91
C ARG A 21 -6.37 0.51 4.32
N ARG A 22 -5.70 1.41 3.59
CA ARG A 22 -6.33 2.57 2.92
C ARG A 22 -7.38 2.11 1.90
N ARG A 23 -7.05 1.09 1.11
CA ARG A 23 -7.97 0.46 0.15
C ARG A 23 -9.20 -0.08 0.85
N TRP A 24 -9.03 -0.82 1.94
CA TRP A 24 -10.16 -1.30 2.74
C TRP A 24 -11.00 -0.15 3.31
N GLN A 25 -10.37 0.93 3.79
CA GLN A 25 -11.10 2.08 4.30
C GLN A 25 -11.94 2.76 3.20
N LEU A 26 -11.42 2.92 1.98
CA LEU A 26 -12.16 3.46 0.84
C LEU A 26 -13.37 2.58 0.50
N LEU A 27 -13.16 1.28 0.35
CA LEU A 27 -14.23 0.34 -0.02
C LEU A 27 -15.33 0.21 1.04
N ASN A 28 -15.02 0.52 2.31
CA ASN A 28 -15.98 0.47 3.41
C ASN A 28 -16.53 1.86 3.79
N GLY A 29 -16.25 2.91 3.01
CA GLY A 29 -16.72 4.27 3.29
C GLY A 29 -16.13 4.90 4.55
N ARG A 30 -14.97 4.43 5.01
CA ARG A 30 -14.24 4.93 6.18
C ARG A 30 -13.16 5.95 5.82
N LEU A 31 -12.84 6.08 4.54
CA LEU A 31 -12.01 7.12 3.96
C LEU A 31 -12.82 7.74 2.82
N ILE A 32 -13.11 9.03 2.91
CA ILE A 32 -13.81 9.79 1.87
C ILE A 32 -12.77 10.63 1.15
N VAL A 33 -12.75 10.51 -0.18
CA VAL A 33 -11.89 11.26 -1.10
C VAL A 33 -12.75 11.73 -2.27
N ASP A 34 -12.25 12.71 -3.01
CA ASP A 34 -12.96 13.31 -4.14
C ASP A 34 -13.25 12.29 -5.26
N GLU A 35 -12.27 11.43 -5.56
CA GLU A 35 -12.34 10.42 -6.61
C GLU A 35 -12.04 9.01 -6.07
N PRO A 36 -13.04 8.31 -5.49
CA PRO A 36 -12.82 7.02 -4.83
C PRO A 36 -12.37 5.92 -5.79
N GLU A 37 -12.88 5.91 -7.03
CA GLU A 37 -12.51 4.92 -8.04
C GLU A 37 -11.04 5.09 -8.48
N ALA A 38 -10.62 6.33 -8.74
CA ALA A 38 -9.23 6.63 -9.05
C ALA A 38 -8.30 6.27 -7.88
N ALA A 39 -8.70 6.60 -6.64
CA ALA A 39 -7.93 6.26 -5.44
C ALA A 39 -7.75 4.74 -5.28
N VAL A 40 -8.79 3.94 -5.53
CA VAL A 40 -8.68 2.47 -5.51
C VAL A 40 -7.73 1.97 -6.59
N TRP A 41 -7.85 2.49 -7.82
CA TRP A 41 -6.96 2.11 -8.92
C TRP A 41 -5.48 2.40 -8.60
N TRP A 42 -5.18 3.58 -8.04
CA TRP A 42 -3.81 3.94 -7.66
C TRP A 42 -3.27 3.02 -6.56
N LEU A 43 -4.08 2.70 -5.56
CA LEU A 43 -3.70 1.79 -4.48
C LEU A 43 -3.42 0.37 -5.01
N ASP A 44 -4.27 -0.12 -5.92
CA ASP A 44 -4.09 -1.43 -6.55
C ASP A 44 -2.81 -1.48 -7.38
N LYS A 45 -2.51 -0.40 -8.12
CA LYS A 45 -1.26 -0.27 -8.87
C LYS A 45 -0.03 -0.29 -7.96
N GLU A 46 -0.01 0.53 -6.90
CA GLU A 46 1.16 0.63 -6.01
C GLU A 46 1.42 -0.70 -5.26
N ILE A 47 0.35 -1.39 -4.84
CA ILE A 47 0.47 -2.73 -4.25
C ILE A 47 1.07 -3.72 -5.25
N ALA A 48 0.59 -3.71 -6.51
CA ALA A 48 1.09 -4.60 -7.56
C ALA A 48 2.57 -4.34 -7.90
N GLU A 49 2.99 -3.07 -7.98
CA GLU A 49 4.40 -2.70 -8.20
C GLU A 49 5.29 -3.20 -7.05
N MET A 50 4.81 -3.10 -5.81
CA MET A 50 5.53 -3.63 -4.65
C MET A 50 5.57 -5.17 -4.62
N GLU A 51 4.60 -5.87 -5.22
CA GLU A 51 4.58 -7.33 -5.31
C GLU A 51 5.41 -7.86 -6.48
N ALA A 52 5.51 -7.11 -7.57
CA ALA A 52 6.35 -7.45 -8.73
C ALA A 52 7.85 -7.22 -8.50
N GLY A 53 8.22 -6.38 -7.53
CA GLY A 53 9.61 -6.10 -7.16
C GLY A 53 10.20 -6.99 -6.07
N GLN A 54 9.45 -8.00 -5.58
CA GLN A 54 9.95 -9.05 -4.66
C GLN A 54 10.38 -10.30 -5.43
#